data_AF-A0A496R4W8-F1
#
_entry.id   AF-A0A496R4W8-F1
#
_cell.length_a   1.000
_cell.length_b   1.000
_cell.length_c   1.000
_cell.angle_alpha   90.00
_cell.angle_beta   90.00
_cell.angle_gamma   90.00
#
_symmetry.space_group_name_H-M   'P 1'
#
loop_
_entity.id
_entity.type
_entity.pdbx_description
1 polymer ?
#
loop_
_entity_poly.entity_id
_entity_poly.type
_entity_poly.pdbx_seq_one_letter_code
_entity_poly.pdbx_strand_id
1 'polypeptide(L)' 'MFAGSREKSLGFPSAYAAMAEQKGIQSLDVGTKVRLGDTDGIHFELDQLEILGKMVAAEVLEVI' A
#
# COMPACT_ATOMS: atom_id res chain seq x y z
N MET A 1 18.35 11.57 5.53
CA MET A 1 18.28 10.21 6.12
C MET A 1 17.40 9.22 5.32
N PHE A 2 17.21 9.42 4.01
CA PHE A 2 16.32 8.56 3.18
C PHE A 2 16.87 8.33 1.77
N ALA A 3 18.20 8.33 1.62
CA ALA A 3 18.83 8.09 0.32
C ALA A 3 18.42 6.70 -0.20
N GLY A 4 17.85 6.66 -1.40
CA GLY A 4 17.37 5.41 -2.01
C GLY A 4 15.99 4.95 -1.56
N SER A 5 15.28 5.70 -0.68
CA SER A 5 14.01 5.22 -0.13
C SER A 5 12.91 5.10 -1.19
N ARG A 6 12.86 6.00 -2.16
CA ARG A 6 11.89 5.94 -3.28
C ARG A 6 12.14 4.73 -4.15
N GLU A 7 13.40 4.50 -4.53
CA GLU A 7 13.80 3.38 -5.37
C GLU A 7 13.47 2.05 -4.71
N LYS A 8 13.66 1.95 -3.38
CA LYS A 8 13.27 0.77 -2.60
C LYS A 8 11.76 0.61 -2.50
N SER A 9 11.02 1.68 -2.23
CA SER A 9 9.57 1.60 -2.03
C SER A 9 8.83 1.16 -3.29
N LEU A 10 9.33 1.52 -4.48
CA LEU A 10 8.78 1.07 -5.77
C LEU A 10 8.88 -0.45 -5.97
N GLY A 11 9.79 -1.14 -5.26
CA GLY A 11 9.92 -2.58 -5.29
C GLY A 11 9.03 -3.34 -4.30
N PHE A 12 8.37 -2.65 -3.34
CA PHE A 12 7.57 -3.32 -2.32
C PHE A 12 6.34 -4.06 -2.85
N PRO A 13 5.55 -3.51 -3.82
CA PRO A 13 4.38 -4.22 -4.31
C PRO A 13 4.68 -5.61 -4.86
N SER A 14 5.69 -5.72 -5.74
CA SER A 14 6.07 -7.01 -6.33
C SER A 14 6.67 -7.96 -5.30
N ALA A 15 7.49 -7.46 -4.36
CA ALA A 15 8.05 -8.28 -3.29
C ALA A 15 6.97 -8.82 -2.33
N TYR A 16 5.98 -8.00 -1.98
CA TYR A 16 4.87 -8.41 -1.10
C TYR A 16 3.92 -9.38 -1.80
N ALA A 17 3.62 -9.17 -3.07
CA ALA A 17 2.82 -10.11 -3.86
C ALA A 17 3.50 -11.49 -3.94
N ALA A 18 4.80 -11.54 -4.24
CA ALA A 18 5.55 -12.80 -4.28
C ALA A 18 5.57 -13.50 -2.92
N MET A 19 5.72 -12.75 -1.82
CA MET A 19 5.65 -13.30 -0.47
C MET A 19 4.25 -13.85 -0.16
N ALA A 20 3.19 -13.14 -0.54
CA ALA A 20 1.82 -13.55 -0.28
C ALA A 20 1.47 -14.84 -1.02
N GLU A 21 1.87 -14.94 -2.29
CA GLU A 21 1.77 -16.17 -3.09
C GLU A 21 2.51 -17.34 -2.40
N GLN A 22 3.76 -17.13 -1.99
CA GLN A 22 4.56 -18.16 -1.31
C GLN A 22 3.89 -18.65 -0.02
N LYS A 23 3.20 -17.76 0.69
CA LYS A 23 2.58 -18.05 1.98
C LYS A 23 1.11 -18.47 1.87
N GLY A 24 0.52 -18.44 0.68
CA GLY A 24 -0.90 -18.70 0.48
C GLY A 24 -1.80 -17.70 1.23
N ILE A 25 -1.36 -16.46 1.36
CA ILE A 25 -2.13 -15.37 1.98
C ILE A 25 -2.48 -14.32 0.93
N GLN A 26 -3.43 -13.44 1.26
CA GLN A 26 -3.82 -12.33 0.38
C GLN A 26 -2.83 -11.16 0.51
N SER A 27 -2.74 -10.34 -0.55
CA SER A 27 -1.98 -9.09 -0.55
C SER A 27 -2.77 -8.00 -1.26
N LEU A 28 -2.75 -6.79 -0.68
CA LEU A 28 -3.39 -5.61 -1.24
C LEU A 28 -2.35 -4.52 -1.54
N ASP A 29 -2.18 -4.17 -2.82
CA ASP A 29 -1.37 -3.01 -3.22
C ASP A 29 -2.22 -1.73 -3.28
N VAL A 30 -2.15 -0.97 -2.20
CA VAL A 30 -2.88 0.30 -2.05
C VAL A 30 -2.28 1.44 -2.88
N GLY A 31 -1.02 1.33 -3.32
CA GLY A 31 -0.33 2.36 -4.11
C GLY A 31 -0.95 2.58 -5.50
N THR A 32 -1.82 1.65 -5.94
CA THR A 32 -2.58 1.78 -7.19
C THR A 32 -3.69 2.84 -7.14
N LYS A 33 -4.09 3.28 -5.94
CA LYS A 33 -5.21 4.21 -5.73
C LYS A 33 -4.90 5.32 -4.71
N VAL A 34 -4.11 5.03 -3.69
CA VAL A 34 -3.73 5.96 -2.62
C VAL A 34 -2.43 6.67 -2.99
N ARG A 35 -2.35 7.98 -2.76
CA ARG A 35 -1.15 8.78 -3.01
C ARG A 35 -0.62 9.39 -1.71
N LEU A 36 0.69 9.61 -1.67
CA LEU A 36 1.33 10.35 -0.58
C LEU A 36 1.01 11.84 -0.70
N GLY A 37 0.96 12.54 0.43
CA GLY A 37 0.74 13.97 0.52
C GLY A 37 1.97 14.76 0.07
N ASP A 38 1.71 15.98 -0.40
CA ASP A 38 2.74 16.88 -0.93
C ASP A 38 3.62 17.50 0.17
N THR A 39 3.17 17.44 1.43
CA THR A 39 3.85 18.04 2.59
C THR A 39 5.25 17.47 2.81
N ASP A 40 5.39 16.15 2.75
CA ASP A 40 6.67 15.48 2.97
C ASP A 40 6.94 14.29 2.03
N GLY A 41 5.99 13.94 1.17
CA GLY A 41 6.11 12.80 0.25
C GLY A 41 6.23 11.45 0.96
N ILE A 42 5.79 11.34 2.22
CA ILE A 42 5.85 10.13 3.06
C ILE A 42 4.49 9.81 3.69
N HIS A 43 3.78 10.81 4.22
CA HIS A 43 2.49 10.59 4.88
C HIS A 43 1.31 10.78 3.94
N PHE A 44 0.13 10.34 4.36
CA PHE A 44 -1.12 10.52 3.63
C PHE A 44 -1.86 11.79 4.07
N GLU A 45 -2.53 12.43 3.12
CA GLU A 45 -3.56 13.44 3.42
C GLU A 45 -4.87 12.76 3.85
N LEU A 46 -5.78 13.53 4.45
CA LEU A 46 -7.01 13.00 5.05
C LEU A 46 -7.92 12.28 4.03
N ASP A 47 -8.04 12.80 2.82
CA ASP A 47 -8.82 12.21 1.74
C ASP A 47 -8.22 10.87 1.26
N GLN A 48 -6.90 10.74 1.30
CA GLN A 48 -6.18 9.51 0.95
C GLN A 48 -6.38 8.43 2.02
N LEU A 49 -6.46 8.79 3.30
CA LEU A 49 -6.80 7.87 4.39
C LEU A 49 -8.22 7.30 4.25
N GLU A 50 -9.18 8.10 3.78
CA GLU A 50 -10.55 7.61 3.52
C GLU A 50 -10.57 6.56 2.40
N ILE A 51 -9.83 6.79 1.31
CA ILE A 51 -9.68 5.82 0.21
C ILE A 51 -9.04 4.53 0.73
N LEU A 52 -7.94 4.65 1.49
CA LEU A 52 -7.26 3.51 2.08
C LEU A 52 -8.20 2.67 2.95
N GLY A 53 -8.96 3.32 3.83
CA GLY A 53 -9.92 2.63 4.70
C GLY A 53 -10.98 1.85 3.93
N LYS A 54 -11.53 2.43 2.86
CA LYS A 54 -12.51 1.76 1.99
C LYS A 54 -11.92 0.55 1.26
N MET A 55 -10.68 0.65 0.79
CA MET A 55 -9.99 -0.47 0.13
C MET A 55 -9.76 -1.63 1.10
N VAL A 56 -9.26 -1.34 2.31
CA VAL A 56 -9.05 -2.38 3.34
C VAL A 56 -10.37 -3.01 3.76
N ALA A 57 -11.42 -2.21 3.96
CA ALA A 57 -12.74 -2.74 4.30
C ALA A 57 -13.30 -3.66 3.22
N ALA A 58 -13.16 -3.30 1.94
CA ALA A 58 -13.57 -4.15 0.83
C ALA A 58 -12.82 -5.48 0.82
N GLU A 59 -11.49 -5.46 0.98
CA GLU A 59 -10.68 -6.68 1.01
C GLU A 59 -11.07 -7.59 2.19
N VAL A 60 -11.24 -7.03 3.39
CA VAL A 60 -11.62 -7.80 4.58
C VAL A 60 -12.98 -8.47 4.42
N LEU A 61 -13.94 -7.81 3.77
CA LEU A 61 -15.26 -8.38 3.53
C LEU A 61 -15.24 -9.58 2.57
N GLU A 62 -14.26 -9.68 1.67
CA GLU A 62 -14.10 -10.85 0.78
C GLU A 62 -13.50 -12.07 1.53
N VAL A 63 -12.93 -11.86 2.73
CA VAL A 63 -12.30 -12.93 3.53
C VAL A 63 -13.26 -13.57 4.55
N ILE A 64 -14.38 -12.91 4.87
CA ILE A 64 -15.35 -13.34 5.89
C ILE A 64 -16.55 -14.04 5.23
#